data_AF-A0A3E0N6L2-F1
#
_entry.id   AF-A0A3E0N6L2-F1
#
_cell.length_a   1.000
_cell.length_b   1.000
_cell.length_c   1.000
_cell.angle_alpha   90.00
_cell.angle_beta   90.00
_cell.angle_gamma   90.00
#
_symmetry.space_group_name_H-M   'P 1'
#
loop_
_entity.id
_entity.type
_entity.pdbx_description
1 polymer ?
#
loop_
_entity_poly.entity_id
_entity_poly.type
_entity_poly.pdbx_seq_one_letter_code
_entity_poly.pdbx_strand_id
1 'polypeptide(L)'
;MLQAAWQIEATTAQLAHTQLAARVDLAAPDRGIENLGLASGAELGIRPMQIQLPDAAALSGSLGDFYVRGDDLVAEYDESPQRHYRTQIYWRSMPCPPESTVLGGIELIVSVNTSRLDVTSTWSLQSELSPGEFLCLASPDSTDFRPLAPVAGKASVALPADAPGVILFRPRNADWSYAEIVHPIDFRGSRLDFSPEANAQLTHDLFHRWMEKGVIVRTRMRAVVVTRKGDAAAVADCFADLRNAKLPLTV
;
A
#
# COMPACT_ATOMS: atom_id res chain seq x y z
N MET A 1 17.14 -5.88 -20.57
CA MET A 1 16.12 -5.79 -19.50
C MET A 1 15.43 -4.44 -19.67
N LEU A 2 14.12 -4.42 -19.91
CA LEU A 2 13.36 -3.16 -19.87
C LEU A 2 13.24 -2.78 -18.39
N GLN A 3 13.83 -1.65 -18.04
CA GLN A 3 13.78 -1.08 -16.70
C GLN A 3 12.35 -0.60 -16.43
N ALA A 4 11.85 -0.80 -15.21
CA ALA A 4 10.60 -0.20 -14.77
C ALA A 4 10.70 1.33 -14.94
N ALA A 5 9.77 1.95 -15.65
CA ALA A 5 9.80 3.39 -15.83
C ALA A 5 8.44 3.97 -15.47
N TRP A 6 8.41 4.75 -14.40
CA TRP A 6 7.35 5.71 -14.19
C TRP A 6 7.47 6.81 -15.25
N GLN A 7 6.33 7.21 -15.82
CA GLN A 7 6.22 8.34 -16.74
C GLN A 7 5.20 9.31 -16.19
N ILE A 8 5.53 10.60 -16.15
CA ILE A 8 4.67 11.64 -15.60
C ILE A 8 4.13 12.51 -16.73
N GLU A 9 2.81 12.70 -16.74
CA GLU A 9 2.09 13.64 -17.59
C GLU A 9 1.19 14.51 -16.71
N ALA A 10 1.52 15.81 -16.64
CA ALA A 10 0.95 16.72 -15.65
C ALA A 10 1.09 16.17 -14.21
N THR A 11 -0.01 15.90 -13.52
CA THR A 11 -0.02 15.30 -12.17
C THR A 11 -0.26 13.81 -12.18
N THR A 12 -0.47 13.20 -13.35
CA THR A 12 -0.69 11.76 -13.48
C THR A 12 0.63 11.06 -13.76
N ALA A 13 0.95 10.04 -12.97
CA ALA A 13 2.05 9.14 -13.23
C ALA A 13 1.52 7.77 -13.69
N GLN A 14 2.19 7.18 -14.67
CA GLN A 14 1.90 5.85 -15.20
C GLN A 14 3.11 4.96 -15.01
N LEU A 15 2.89 3.75 -14.49
CA LEU A 15 3.87 2.68 -14.45
C LEU A 15 3.57 1.71 -15.57
N ALA A 16 4.57 1.46 -16.42
CA ALA A 16 4.59 0.33 -17.33
C ALA A 16 5.76 -0.59 -16.96
N HIS A 17 5.46 -1.67 -16.25
CA HIS A 17 6.38 -2.76 -15.94
C HIS A 17 6.13 -3.95 -16.88
N THR A 18 7.09 -4.88 -16.98
CA THR A 18 6.99 -6.06 -17.87
C THR A 18 5.70 -6.87 -17.67
N GLN A 19 5.13 -6.87 -16.46
CA GLN A 19 3.96 -7.67 -16.11
C GLN A 19 2.86 -6.86 -15.38
N LEU A 20 3.11 -5.58 -15.05
CA LEU A 20 2.20 -4.75 -14.27
C LEU A 20 2.06 -3.36 -14.90
N ALA A 21 0.82 -2.86 -14.97
CA ALA A 21 0.50 -1.49 -15.31
C ALA A 21 -0.26 -0.83 -14.16
N ALA A 22 0.03 0.43 -13.87
CA ALA A 22 -0.63 1.18 -12.81
C ALA A 22 -0.65 2.68 -13.12
N ARG A 23 -1.59 3.41 -12.53
CA ARG A 23 -1.70 4.86 -12.60
C ARG A 23 -1.84 5.46 -11.21
N VAL A 24 -1.23 6.60 -10.98
CA VAL A 24 -1.41 7.39 -9.75
C VAL A 24 -1.67 8.84 -10.16
N ASP A 25 -2.71 9.46 -9.58
CA ASP A 25 -2.89 10.91 -9.64
C ASP A 25 -2.25 11.54 -8.41
N LEU A 26 -1.10 12.19 -8.61
CA LEU A 26 -0.31 12.79 -7.54
C LEU A 26 -1.06 13.92 -6.83
N ALA A 27 -2.02 14.55 -7.49
CA ALA A 27 -2.84 15.62 -6.91
C ALA A 27 -4.00 15.09 -6.04
N ALA A 28 -4.31 13.80 -6.16
CA ALA A 28 -5.42 13.13 -5.46
C ALA A 28 -4.98 11.75 -4.91
N PRO A 29 -4.01 11.71 -3.98
CA PRO A 29 -3.47 10.46 -3.44
C PRO A 29 -4.50 9.66 -2.61
N ASP A 30 -5.61 10.28 -2.21
CA ASP A 30 -6.79 9.64 -1.61
C ASP A 30 -7.51 8.70 -2.58
N ARG A 31 -7.28 8.82 -3.89
CA ARG A 31 -7.77 7.87 -4.91
C ARG A 31 -6.94 6.60 -5.01
N GLY A 32 -5.74 6.60 -4.42
CA GLY A 32 -4.82 5.45 -4.43
C GLY A 32 -4.25 5.14 -5.81
N ILE A 33 -3.99 3.86 -6.05
CA ILE A 33 -3.54 3.35 -7.35
C ILE A 33 -4.77 3.06 -8.22
N GLU A 34 -4.80 3.69 -9.38
CA GLU A 34 -5.85 3.54 -10.39
C GLU A 34 -5.37 2.64 -11.54
N ASN A 35 -6.33 2.05 -12.26
CA ASN A 35 -6.08 1.22 -13.45
C ASN A 35 -5.00 0.15 -13.23
N LEU A 36 -4.96 -0.44 -12.03
CA LEU A 36 -4.03 -1.51 -11.72
C LEU A 36 -4.41 -2.74 -12.57
N GLY A 37 -3.47 -3.19 -13.38
CA GLY A 37 -3.68 -4.24 -14.35
C GLY A 37 -2.42 -5.03 -14.64
N LEU A 38 -2.58 -6.19 -15.25
CA LEU A 38 -1.46 -6.94 -15.82
C LEU A 38 -1.07 -6.32 -17.16
N ALA A 39 0.21 -6.45 -17.54
CA ALA A 39 0.70 -5.98 -18.83
C ALA A 39 0.03 -6.67 -20.04
N SER A 40 -0.64 -7.81 -19.82
CA SER A 40 -1.51 -8.47 -20.80
C SER A 40 -2.78 -7.67 -21.15
N GLY A 41 -3.07 -6.57 -20.42
CA GLY A 41 -4.26 -5.74 -20.58
C GLY A 41 -5.43 -6.13 -19.67
N ALA A 42 -5.26 -7.14 -18.80
CA ALA A 42 -6.28 -7.51 -17.83
C ALA A 42 -6.30 -6.53 -16.65
N GLU A 43 -7.38 -5.77 -16.50
CA GLU A 43 -7.61 -4.93 -15.32
C GLU A 43 -7.97 -5.80 -14.10
N LEU A 44 -7.41 -5.45 -12.93
CA LEU A 44 -7.64 -6.22 -11.70
C LEU A 44 -8.97 -5.84 -11.00
N GLY A 45 -9.57 -4.71 -11.37
CA GLY A 45 -10.84 -4.25 -10.78
C GLY A 45 -10.75 -3.91 -9.28
N ILE A 46 -9.57 -3.49 -8.81
CA ILE A 46 -9.31 -3.07 -7.43
C ILE A 46 -8.74 -1.65 -7.40
N ARG A 47 -8.87 -0.95 -6.28
CA ARG A 47 -8.29 0.38 -6.04
C ARG A 47 -7.51 0.38 -4.74
N PRO A 48 -6.23 -0.02 -4.77
CA PRO A 48 -5.45 -0.17 -3.56
C PRO A 48 -4.75 1.11 -3.13
N MET A 49 -4.27 1.12 -1.88
CA MET A 49 -3.35 2.13 -1.34
C MET A 49 -3.87 3.57 -1.41
N GLN A 50 -5.16 3.76 -1.20
CA GLN A 50 -5.79 5.05 -1.00
C GLN A 50 -5.28 5.65 0.31
N ILE A 51 -4.66 6.83 0.24
CA ILE A 51 -4.14 7.51 1.42
C ILE A 51 -5.28 8.22 2.13
N GLN A 52 -5.60 7.75 3.33
CA GLN A 52 -6.67 8.30 4.15
C GLN A 52 -6.04 9.09 5.30
N LEU A 53 -6.25 10.40 5.27
CA LEU A 53 -5.98 11.32 6.36
C LEU A 53 -7.32 11.88 6.85
N PRO A 54 -7.43 12.31 8.12
CA PRO A 54 -8.60 13.07 8.56
C PRO A 54 -8.85 14.23 7.58
N ASP A 55 -10.10 14.50 7.18
CA ASP A 55 -10.44 15.45 6.10
C ASP A 55 -9.73 16.80 6.20
N ALA A 56 -9.60 17.33 7.42
CA ALA A 56 -8.88 18.58 7.66
C ALA A 56 -7.41 18.51 7.20
N ALA A 57 -6.77 17.34 7.27
CA ALA A 57 -5.38 17.10 6.93
C ALA A 57 -5.16 16.52 5.51
N ALA A 58 -6.19 16.49 4.65
CA ALA A 58 -6.11 15.90 3.30
C ALA A 58 -4.91 16.42 2.49
N LEU A 59 -4.25 15.50 1.76
CA LEU A 59 -3.12 15.82 0.88
C LEU A 59 -3.53 16.57 -0.39
N SER A 60 -4.77 16.38 -0.84
CA SER A 60 -5.27 16.93 -2.09
C SER A 60 -5.24 18.47 -2.06
N GLY A 61 -4.71 19.08 -3.11
CA GLY A 61 -4.52 20.54 -3.20
C GLY A 61 -3.27 21.10 -2.50
N SER A 62 -2.38 20.25 -1.99
CA SER A 62 -1.11 20.66 -1.35
C SER A 62 0.13 20.03 -2.00
N LEU A 63 -0.03 19.51 -3.22
CA LEU A 63 1.06 18.97 -4.02
C LEU A 63 2.08 20.07 -4.33
N GLY A 64 3.31 19.88 -3.87
CA GLY A 64 4.46 20.71 -4.16
C GLY A 64 5.20 20.18 -5.39
N ASP A 65 6.35 19.54 -5.17
CA ASP A 65 7.19 18.97 -6.22
C ASP A 65 6.93 17.46 -6.43
N PHE A 66 7.23 16.97 -7.63
CA PHE A 66 7.17 15.55 -7.95
C PHE A 66 8.10 15.20 -9.12
N TYR A 67 8.70 14.02 -9.05
CA TYR A 67 9.68 13.57 -10.03
C TYR A 67 9.85 12.05 -10.01
N VAL A 68 10.50 11.52 -11.05
CA VAL A 68 10.94 10.12 -11.10
C VAL A 68 12.43 10.04 -10.78
N ARG A 69 12.82 9.15 -9.87
CA ARG A 69 14.21 8.88 -9.50
C ARG A 69 14.48 7.38 -9.50
N GLY A 70 15.04 6.88 -10.60
CA GLY A 70 15.21 5.44 -10.80
C GLY A 70 13.84 4.76 -10.83
N ASP A 71 13.64 3.79 -9.93
CA ASP A 71 12.39 3.04 -9.81
C ASP A 71 11.34 3.72 -8.91
N ASP A 72 11.68 4.88 -8.33
CA ASP A 72 10.84 5.67 -7.43
C ASP A 72 10.08 6.76 -8.20
N LEU A 73 8.75 6.76 -8.09
CA LEU A 73 7.96 7.96 -8.28
C LEU A 73 7.86 8.68 -6.93
N VAL A 74 8.26 9.94 -6.88
CA VAL A 74 8.28 10.75 -5.65
C VAL A 74 7.32 11.92 -5.80
N ALA A 75 6.49 12.15 -4.80
CA ALA A 75 5.69 13.38 -4.67
C ALA A 75 5.82 13.97 -3.27
N GLU A 76 5.87 15.29 -3.21
CA GLU A 76 6.00 16.06 -2.00
C GLU A 76 4.75 16.90 -1.77
N TYR A 77 4.29 16.94 -0.53
CA TYR A 77 3.09 17.66 -0.12
C TYR A 77 3.45 18.61 1.02
N ASP A 78 3.19 19.90 0.80
CA ASP A 78 3.58 20.96 1.71
C ASP A 78 2.83 20.91 3.04
N GLU A 79 3.37 21.58 4.07
CA GLU A 79 2.61 21.81 5.30
C GLU A 79 1.37 22.69 4.99
N SER A 80 0.25 22.40 5.63
CA SER A 80 -0.94 23.25 5.58
C SER A 80 -1.33 23.74 6.99
N PRO A 81 -2.18 24.78 7.09
CA PRO A 81 -2.69 25.23 8.39
C PRO A 81 -3.44 24.15 9.16
N GLN A 82 -3.91 23.10 8.50
CA GLN A 82 -4.60 21.97 9.12
C GLN A 82 -3.71 20.72 9.22
N ARG A 83 -2.68 20.61 8.37
CA ARG A 83 -1.67 19.54 8.39
C ARG A 83 -0.30 20.13 8.70
N HIS A 84 0.09 20.06 9.96
CA HIS A 84 1.32 20.66 10.49
C HIS A 84 2.60 19.84 10.21
N TYR A 85 2.63 19.07 9.13
CA TYR A 85 3.77 18.28 8.71
C TYR A 85 3.81 18.19 7.18
N ARG A 86 5.04 18.22 6.64
CA ARG A 86 5.31 17.95 5.24
C ARG A 86 5.29 16.43 5.04
N THR A 87 4.82 16.01 3.89
CA THR A 87 4.76 14.60 3.51
C THR A 87 5.54 14.40 2.22
N GLN A 88 6.34 13.34 2.15
CA GLN A 88 6.86 12.81 0.90
C GLN A 88 6.36 11.39 0.73
N ILE A 89 5.84 11.08 -0.45
CA ILE A 89 5.36 9.74 -0.80
C ILE A 89 6.20 9.21 -1.95
N TYR A 90 6.64 7.97 -1.78
CA TYR A 90 7.39 7.23 -2.78
C TYR A 90 6.54 6.03 -3.22
N TRP A 91 6.25 5.94 -4.51
CA TRP A 91 5.74 4.72 -5.14
C TRP A 91 6.90 4.07 -5.89
N ARG A 92 7.51 3.08 -5.24
CA ARG A 92 8.63 2.32 -5.80
C ARG A 92 8.12 1.11 -6.53
N SER A 93 8.47 0.96 -7.80
CA SER A 93 8.21 -0.31 -8.50
C SER A 93 9.12 -1.41 -7.94
N MET A 94 8.56 -2.60 -7.72
CA MET A 94 9.32 -3.74 -7.21
C MET A 94 9.92 -4.55 -8.36
N PRO A 95 11.17 -5.03 -8.23
CA PRO A 95 11.78 -5.90 -9.22
C PRO A 95 11.01 -7.22 -9.29
N CYS A 96 10.69 -7.65 -10.51
CA CYS A 96 9.88 -8.83 -10.74
C CYS A 96 10.51 -9.69 -11.85
N PRO A 97 11.26 -10.76 -11.48
CA PRO A 97 11.83 -11.67 -12.45
C PRO A 97 10.73 -12.34 -13.31
N PRO A 98 10.93 -12.56 -14.62
CA PRO A 98 9.89 -13.10 -15.50
C PRO A 98 9.33 -14.47 -15.10
N GLU A 99 10.14 -15.30 -14.43
CA GLU A 99 9.78 -16.65 -13.99
C GLU A 99 9.28 -16.70 -12.53
N SER A 100 9.01 -15.54 -11.92
CA SER A 100 8.55 -15.44 -10.54
C SER A 100 7.05 -15.70 -10.39
N THR A 101 6.65 -16.19 -9.22
CA THR A 101 5.25 -16.22 -8.77
C THR A 101 4.71 -14.81 -8.51
N VAL A 102 5.59 -13.86 -8.21
CA VAL A 102 5.24 -12.44 -8.18
C VAL A 102 5.09 -11.95 -9.61
N LEU A 103 3.96 -11.31 -9.92
CA LEU A 103 3.66 -10.71 -11.23
C LEU A 103 4.01 -9.21 -11.25
N GLY A 104 4.10 -8.59 -10.08
CA GLY A 104 4.55 -7.22 -9.92
C GLY A 104 4.22 -6.70 -8.54
N GLY A 105 4.77 -5.56 -8.20
CA GLY A 105 4.42 -4.90 -6.95
C GLY A 105 4.85 -3.45 -6.92
N ILE A 106 4.21 -2.71 -6.02
CA ILE A 106 4.56 -1.34 -5.69
C ILE A 106 4.83 -1.31 -4.19
N GLU A 107 6.00 -0.82 -3.80
CA GLU A 107 6.31 -0.47 -2.43
C GLU A 107 5.98 1.01 -2.21
N LEU A 108 5.06 1.27 -1.28
CA LEU A 108 4.70 2.60 -0.82
C LEU A 108 5.55 2.96 0.40
N ILE A 109 6.22 4.11 0.33
CA ILE A 109 6.94 4.69 1.47
C ILE A 109 6.34 6.05 1.73
N VAL A 110 5.77 6.26 2.92
CA VAL A 110 5.30 7.58 3.34
C VAL A 110 6.27 8.11 4.38
N SER A 111 6.80 9.31 4.14
CA SER A 111 7.74 10.00 5.00
C SER A 111 7.11 11.30 5.45
N VAL A 112 7.02 11.52 6.76
CA VAL A 112 6.48 12.75 7.34
C VAL A 112 7.53 13.42 8.21
N ASN A 113 7.58 14.74 8.17
CA ASN A 113 8.41 15.55 9.05
C ASN A 113 7.70 16.85 9.41
N THR A 114 7.96 17.39 10.59
CA THR A 114 7.34 18.63 11.05
C THR A 114 8.40 19.67 11.44
N SER A 115 8.11 20.93 11.12
CA SER A 115 8.85 22.10 11.60
C SER A 115 8.47 22.54 13.02
N ARG A 116 7.35 22.02 13.56
CA ARG A 116 6.82 22.34 14.88
C ARG A 116 7.42 21.45 15.97
N LEU A 117 7.36 21.92 17.21
CA LEU A 117 7.90 21.19 18.36
C LEU A 117 7.16 19.88 18.60
N ASP A 118 5.82 19.93 18.61
CA ASP A 118 4.98 18.78 18.96
C ASP A 118 3.81 18.64 17.97
N VAL A 119 3.78 17.54 17.22
CA VAL A 119 2.64 17.19 16.37
C VAL A 119 2.34 15.70 16.47
N THR A 120 1.06 15.36 16.57
CA THR A 120 0.58 13.98 16.44
C THR A 120 0.14 13.74 15.01
N SER A 121 0.66 12.68 14.39
CA SER A 121 0.25 12.23 13.07
C SER A 121 -0.44 10.87 13.16
N THR A 122 -1.52 10.72 12.40
CA THR A 122 -2.27 9.48 12.24
C THR A 122 -2.44 9.22 10.76
N TRP A 123 -2.09 8.01 10.35
CA TRP A 123 -2.12 7.60 8.94
C TRP A 123 -2.86 6.29 8.80
N SER A 124 -3.75 6.22 7.81
CA SER A 124 -4.32 4.97 7.36
C SER A 124 -4.22 4.84 5.85
N LEU A 125 -4.15 3.59 5.40
CA LEU A 125 -4.28 3.23 4.00
C LEU A 125 -5.56 2.44 3.83
N GLN A 126 -6.26 2.71 2.75
CA GLN A 126 -7.50 2.03 2.41
C GLN A 126 -7.39 1.42 1.02
N SER A 127 -8.06 0.29 0.83
CA SER A 127 -8.12 -0.39 -0.45
C SER A 127 -9.53 -0.91 -0.69
N GLU A 128 -10.05 -0.66 -1.89
CA GLU A 128 -11.30 -1.24 -2.36
C GLU A 128 -10.98 -2.51 -3.16
N LEU A 129 -11.51 -3.63 -2.69
CA LEU A 129 -11.24 -4.96 -3.21
C LEU A 129 -12.54 -5.60 -3.66
N SER A 130 -12.55 -6.21 -4.85
CA SER A 130 -13.73 -6.90 -5.37
C SER A 130 -14.09 -8.12 -4.50
N PRO A 131 -15.30 -8.68 -4.62
CA PRO A 131 -15.68 -9.85 -3.82
C PRO A 131 -14.75 -11.05 -4.04
N GLY A 132 -14.26 -11.63 -2.95
CA GLY A 132 -13.35 -12.78 -2.97
C GLY A 132 -13.06 -13.37 -1.60
N GLU A 133 -12.06 -14.24 -1.54
CA GLU A 133 -11.54 -14.79 -0.29
C GLU A 133 -10.46 -13.86 0.26
N PHE A 134 -10.52 -13.60 1.57
CA PHE A 134 -9.53 -12.81 2.29
C PHE A 134 -8.86 -13.71 3.32
N LEU A 135 -7.54 -13.59 3.43
CA LEU A 135 -6.75 -14.40 4.33
C LEU A 135 -5.74 -13.50 5.05
N CYS A 136 -5.39 -13.87 6.27
CA CYS A 136 -4.27 -13.26 6.99
C CYS A 136 -3.17 -14.28 7.26
N LEU A 137 -1.94 -13.80 7.29
CA LEU A 137 -0.81 -14.65 7.67
C LEU A 137 -0.93 -15.03 9.16
N ALA A 138 -0.78 -16.32 9.47
CA ALA A 138 -1.02 -16.86 10.81
C ALA A 138 0.02 -16.40 11.85
N SER A 139 1.28 -16.29 11.44
CA SER A 139 2.38 -15.78 12.27
C SER A 139 3.52 -15.26 11.38
N PRO A 140 4.43 -14.42 11.91
CA PRO A 140 5.45 -13.75 11.09
C PRO A 140 6.46 -14.69 10.39
N ASP A 141 6.63 -15.91 10.89
CA ASP A 141 7.58 -16.90 10.38
C ASP A 141 6.90 -18.10 9.71
N SER A 142 5.60 -18.00 9.46
CA SER A 142 4.79 -19.05 8.82
C SER A 142 4.54 -18.75 7.36
N THR A 143 4.08 -19.75 6.61
CA THR A 143 3.47 -19.64 5.28
C THR A 143 1.98 -19.92 5.33
N ASP A 144 1.42 -20.18 6.52
CA ASP A 144 0.03 -20.56 6.70
C ASP A 144 -0.84 -19.31 6.74
N PHE A 145 -1.91 -19.35 5.94
CA PHE A 145 -2.90 -18.29 5.86
C PHE A 145 -4.22 -18.77 6.45
N ARG A 146 -4.84 -17.91 7.26
CA ARG A 146 -6.12 -18.16 7.91
C ARG A 146 -7.21 -17.33 7.24
N PRO A 147 -8.39 -17.91 6.98
CA PRO A 147 -9.50 -17.14 6.43
C PRO A 147 -9.96 -16.00 7.33
N LEU A 148 -10.19 -14.84 6.72
CA LEU A 148 -10.88 -13.70 7.30
C LEU A 148 -12.30 -13.70 6.77
N ALA A 149 -13.23 -14.20 7.59
CA ALA A 149 -14.65 -14.19 7.28
C ALA A 149 -15.42 -13.39 8.35
N PRO A 150 -16.46 -12.63 7.94
CA PRO A 150 -17.34 -11.99 8.90
C PRO A 150 -17.99 -13.04 9.79
N VAL A 151 -17.97 -12.81 11.10
CA VAL A 151 -18.77 -13.59 12.06
C VAL A 151 -20.24 -13.24 11.84
N ALA A 152 -21.15 -14.21 11.94
CA ALA A 152 -22.59 -14.00 11.76
C ALA A 152 -23.08 -12.74 12.50
N GLY A 153 -23.70 -11.82 11.76
CA GLY A 153 -24.21 -10.54 12.28
C GLY A 153 -23.19 -9.39 12.36
N LYS A 154 -21.93 -9.59 11.97
CA LYS A 154 -20.93 -8.52 11.87
C LYS A 154 -20.49 -8.32 10.42
N ALA A 155 -20.59 -7.08 9.93
CA ALA A 155 -20.10 -6.70 8.61
C ALA A 155 -18.59 -6.36 8.60
N SER A 156 -17.88 -6.60 9.70
CA SER A 156 -16.48 -6.16 9.86
C SER A 156 -15.65 -7.20 10.59
N VAL A 157 -14.40 -7.34 10.17
CA VAL A 157 -13.37 -8.19 10.80
C VAL A 157 -12.15 -7.33 11.10
N ALA A 158 -11.73 -7.30 12.36
CA ALA A 158 -10.53 -6.58 12.79
C ALA A 158 -9.38 -7.54 13.05
N LEU A 159 -8.18 -7.16 12.65
CA LEU A 159 -6.93 -7.81 13.00
C LEU A 159 -6.22 -6.99 14.09
N PRO A 160 -5.79 -7.62 15.17
CA PRO A 160 -5.10 -6.93 16.26
C PRO A 160 -3.68 -6.49 15.84
N ALA A 161 -3.11 -5.57 16.61
CA ALA A 161 -1.80 -4.96 16.34
C ALA A 161 -0.62 -5.95 16.39
N ASP A 162 -0.80 -7.12 17.02
CA ASP A 162 0.20 -8.19 17.13
C ASP A 162 0.11 -9.23 16.00
N ALA A 163 -0.91 -9.13 15.13
CA ALA A 163 -0.98 -9.95 13.92
C ALA A 163 0.10 -9.53 12.91
N PRO A 164 0.55 -10.45 12.04
CA PRO A 164 1.31 -10.02 10.86
C PRO A 164 0.43 -9.09 10.01
N GLY A 165 0.94 -7.91 9.66
CA GLY A 165 0.26 -6.94 8.81
C GLY A 165 0.17 -7.36 7.35
N VAL A 166 -0.23 -8.62 7.09
CA VAL A 166 -0.21 -9.28 5.78
C VAL A 166 -1.61 -9.78 5.47
N ILE A 167 -2.23 -9.20 4.45
CA ILE A 167 -3.55 -9.60 3.95
C ILE A 167 -3.41 -10.11 2.53
N LEU A 168 -3.84 -11.35 2.28
CA LEU A 168 -3.90 -11.97 0.97
C LEU A 168 -5.36 -11.99 0.50
N PHE A 169 -5.61 -11.31 -0.60
CA PHE A 169 -6.89 -11.26 -1.30
C PHE A 169 -6.86 -12.18 -2.53
N ARG A 170 -7.93 -12.97 -2.65
CA ARG A 170 -8.14 -13.94 -3.69
C ARG A 170 -9.46 -13.66 -4.43
N PRO A 171 -9.44 -12.97 -5.58
CA PRO A 171 -10.66 -12.65 -6.32
C PRO A 171 -11.33 -13.91 -6.85
N ARG A 172 -12.66 -13.89 -7.01
CA ARG A 172 -13.38 -15.00 -7.65
C ARG A 172 -12.99 -15.11 -9.13
N ASN A 173 -12.81 -16.33 -9.62
CA ASN A 173 -12.54 -16.63 -11.04
C ASN A 173 -11.29 -15.96 -11.63
N ALA A 174 -10.31 -15.59 -10.78
CA ALA A 174 -9.03 -15.04 -11.19
C ALA A 174 -7.90 -16.06 -10.99
N ASP A 175 -6.95 -16.05 -11.92
CA ASP A 175 -5.67 -16.80 -11.88
C ASP A 175 -4.55 -16.04 -11.16
N TRP A 176 -4.87 -14.90 -10.57
CA TRP A 176 -3.99 -14.07 -9.75
C TRP A 176 -4.56 -13.89 -8.33
N SER A 177 -3.66 -13.50 -7.43
CA SER A 177 -3.96 -13.04 -6.08
C SER A 177 -3.28 -11.69 -5.85
N TYR A 178 -3.77 -10.93 -4.88
CA TYR A 178 -3.22 -9.64 -4.50
C TYR A 178 -2.95 -9.63 -3.00
N ALA A 179 -1.87 -9.01 -2.56
CA ALA A 179 -1.60 -8.88 -1.14
C ALA A 179 -1.12 -7.48 -0.76
N GLU A 180 -1.55 -7.07 0.43
CA GLU A 180 -1.04 -5.90 1.13
C GLU A 180 -0.20 -6.34 2.32
N ILE A 181 1.00 -5.79 2.40
CA ILE A 181 2.04 -6.19 3.32
C ILE A 181 2.58 -4.92 4.00
N VAL A 182 2.22 -4.70 5.26
CA VAL A 182 2.71 -3.59 6.07
C VAL A 182 3.96 -4.04 6.84
N HIS A 183 4.97 -3.18 6.87
CA HIS A 183 6.18 -3.46 7.65
C HIS A 183 5.84 -3.60 9.15
N PRO A 184 6.36 -4.60 9.87
CA PRO A 184 5.93 -4.90 11.24
C PRO A 184 6.06 -3.75 12.25
N ILE A 185 7.07 -2.89 12.11
CA ILE A 185 7.28 -1.74 13.02
C ILE A 185 6.18 -0.68 12.87
N ASP A 186 5.56 -0.63 11.69
CA ASP A 186 4.61 0.42 11.29
C ASP A 186 3.15 -0.04 11.43
N PHE A 187 2.92 -1.35 11.52
CA PHE A 187 1.59 -1.93 11.66
C PHE A 187 0.97 -1.61 13.03
N ARG A 188 -0.29 -1.15 13.03
CA ARG A 188 -1.09 -0.91 14.25
C ARG A 188 -2.42 -1.64 14.26
N GLY A 189 -2.84 -2.16 13.12
CA GLY A 189 -4.05 -2.97 13.00
C GLY A 189 -4.55 -2.93 11.57
N SER A 190 -5.47 -3.84 11.29
CA SER A 190 -6.24 -3.81 10.04
C SER A 190 -7.70 -4.04 10.34
N ARG A 191 -8.55 -3.51 9.46
CA ARG A 191 -9.97 -3.82 9.45
C ARG A 191 -10.40 -4.13 8.03
N LEU A 192 -11.25 -5.13 7.90
CA LEU A 192 -11.90 -5.48 6.65
C LEU A 192 -13.40 -5.30 6.84
N ASP A 193 -13.95 -4.33 6.12
CA ASP A 193 -15.37 -4.01 6.14
C ASP A 193 -16.02 -4.59 4.87
N PHE A 194 -17.03 -5.44 5.07
CA PHE A 194 -17.77 -6.13 4.02
C PHE A 194 -19.09 -5.42 3.76
N SER A 195 -19.31 -4.98 2.52
CA SER A 195 -20.60 -4.48 2.09
C SER A 195 -21.44 -5.61 1.46
N PRO A 196 -22.74 -5.75 1.80
CA PRO A 196 -23.62 -6.74 1.18
C PRO A 196 -23.80 -6.57 -0.34
N GLU A 197 -23.62 -5.35 -0.85
CA GLU A 197 -23.92 -4.97 -2.24
C GLU A 197 -22.67 -4.55 -3.04
N ALA A 198 -21.48 -4.53 -2.42
CA ALA A 198 -20.32 -3.87 -3.01
C ALA A 198 -18.97 -4.56 -2.71
N ASN A 199 -17.90 -3.89 -3.13
CA ASN A 199 -16.51 -4.22 -2.82
C ASN A 199 -16.28 -4.29 -1.30
N ALA A 200 -15.33 -5.12 -0.87
CA ALA A 200 -14.80 -5.08 0.48
C ALA A 200 -13.82 -3.90 0.61
N GLN A 201 -13.79 -3.29 1.79
CA GLN A 201 -12.87 -2.20 2.10
C GLN A 201 -11.87 -2.71 3.13
N LEU A 202 -10.60 -2.75 2.73
CA LEU A 202 -9.49 -3.08 3.62
C LEU A 202 -8.86 -1.77 4.09
N THR A 203 -8.75 -1.60 5.40
CA THR A 203 -8.08 -0.46 6.04
C THR A 203 -6.92 -0.95 6.87
N HIS A 204 -5.74 -0.36 6.66
CA HIS A 204 -4.57 -0.52 7.49
C HIS A 204 -4.37 0.74 8.33
N ASP A 205 -4.41 0.59 9.65
CA ASP A 205 -3.96 1.63 10.56
C ASP A 205 -2.43 1.55 10.64
N LEU A 206 -1.78 2.62 10.17
CA LEU A 206 -0.34 2.77 10.22
C LEU A 206 0.06 3.45 11.53
N PHE A 207 1.22 4.11 11.55
CA PHE A 207 1.71 4.75 12.76
C PHE A 207 0.75 5.84 13.27
N HIS A 208 0.61 5.85 14.59
CA HIS A 208 0.14 6.97 15.38
C HIS A 208 1.32 7.38 16.26
N ARG A 209 2.05 8.42 15.86
CA ARG A 209 3.27 8.83 16.57
C ARG A 209 3.26 10.33 16.85
N TRP A 210 3.72 10.65 18.05
CA TRP A 210 4.17 11.98 18.39
C TRP A 210 5.50 12.25 17.67
N MET A 211 5.61 13.44 17.09
CA MET A 211 6.76 13.87 16.31
C MET A 211 7.38 15.11 16.93
N GLU A 212 8.68 15.03 17.18
CA GLU A 212 9.52 16.17 17.53
C GLU A 212 9.92 16.97 16.29
N LYS A 213 10.24 18.25 16.48
CA LYS A 213 10.79 19.11 15.44
C LYS A 213 11.98 18.47 14.75
N GLY A 214 11.92 18.38 13.42
CA GLY A 214 13.01 17.86 12.60
C GLY A 214 13.14 16.33 12.58
N VAL A 215 12.30 15.60 13.32
CA VAL A 215 12.24 14.14 13.24
C VAL A 215 11.47 13.73 11.99
N ILE A 216 12.03 12.77 11.27
CA ILE A 216 11.39 12.13 10.12
C ILE A 216 10.85 10.77 10.56
N VAL A 217 9.54 10.58 10.41
CA VAL A 217 8.89 9.28 10.60
C VAL A 217 8.57 8.70 9.23
N ARG A 218 8.84 7.41 9.05
CA ARG A 218 8.55 6.70 7.80
C ARG A 218 7.75 5.45 8.07
N THR A 219 6.86 5.13 7.15
CA THR A 219 6.15 3.85 7.07
C THR A 219 6.37 3.19 5.72
N ARG A 220 6.34 1.86 5.70
CA ARG A 220 6.50 1.07 4.48
C ARG A 220 5.39 0.04 4.34
N MET A 221 4.86 -0.06 3.13
CA MET A 221 3.90 -1.07 2.73
C MET A 221 4.24 -1.57 1.33
N ARG A 222 3.91 -2.82 1.02
CA ARG A 222 3.90 -3.35 -0.35
C ARG A 222 2.51 -3.78 -0.76
N ALA A 223 2.16 -3.46 -2.00
CA ALA A 223 1.06 -4.02 -2.76
C ALA A 223 1.70 -4.96 -3.78
N VAL A 224 1.39 -6.25 -3.71
CA VAL A 224 1.96 -7.26 -4.63
C VAL A 224 0.85 -8.01 -5.33
N VAL A 225 1.02 -8.21 -6.63
CA VAL A 225 0.20 -9.09 -7.45
C VAL A 225 1.02 -10.35 -7.68
N VAL A 226 0.42 -11.51 -7.45
CA VAL A 226 1.06 -12.83 -7.57
C VAL A 226 0.18 -13.77 -8.36
N THR A 227 0.75 -14.82 -8.95
CA THR A 227 -0.05 -15.90 -9.55
C THR A 227 -0.80 -16.64 -8.44
N ARG A 228 -2.01 -17.10 -8.73
CA ARG A 228 -2.83 -17.90 -7.79
C ARG A 228 -2.08 -19.12 -7.26
N LYS A 229 -1.37 -19.82 -8.14
CA LYS A 229 -0.63 -21.03 -7.78
C LYS A 229 0.62 -20.64 -6.99
N GLY A 230 0.67 -21.00 -5.71
CA GLY A 230 1.81 -20.69 -4.84
C GLY A 230 1.77 -19.28 -4.22
N ASP A 231 0.63 -18.59 -4.30
CA ASP A 231 0.47 -17.23 -3.79
C ASP A 231 0.85 -17.07 -2.31
N ALA A 232 0.42 -18.00 -1.44
CA ALA A 232 0.69 -17.95 -0.01
C ALA A 232 2.19 -17.94 0.30
N ALA A 233 2.96 -18.83 -0.34
CA ALA A 233 4.41 -18.89 -0.16
C ALA A 233 5.07 -17.61 -0.69
N ALA A 234 4.71 -17.17 -1.90
CA ALA A 234 5.28 -15.97 -2.50
C ALA A 234 5.00 -14.70 -1.67
N VAL A 235 3.82 -14.59 -1.07
CA VAL A 235 3.46 -13.45 -0.20
C VAL A 235 4.19 -13.52 1.13
N ALA A 236 4.34 -14.71 1.72
CA ALA A 236 5.15 -14.90 2.93
C ALA A 236 6.63 -14.54 2.68
N ASP A 237 7.20 -14.92 1.54
CA ASP A 237 8.54 -14.54 1.12
C ASP A 237 8.65 -13.01 0.94
N CYS A 238 7.67 -12.38 0.26
CA CYS A 238 7.62 -10.92 0.14
C CYS A 238 7.57 -10.20 1.51
N PHE A 239 6.90 -10.78 2.50
CA PHE A 239 6.83 -10.26 3.86
C PHE A 239 8.15 -10.43 4.60
N ALA A 240 8.78 -11.62 4.52
CA ALA A 240 10.10 -11.85 5.08
C ALA A 240 11.14 -10.88 4.49
N ASP A 241 11.09 -10.65 3.18
CA ASP A 241 11.95 -9.69 2.48
C ASP A 241 11.71 -8.25 2.97
N LEU A 242 10.44 -7.83 3.12
CA LEU A 242 10.12 -6.49 3.61
C LEU A 242 10.61 -6.30 5.05
N ARG A 243 10.38 -7.30 5.92
CA ARG A 243 10.79 -7.31 7.33
C ARG A 243 12.32 -7.22 7.48
N ASN A 244 13.07 -7.84 6.58
CA ASN A 244 14.53 -7.86 6.62
C ASN A 244 15.17 -6.72 5.83
N ALA A 245 14.41 -5.99 5.01
CA ALA A 245 14.91 -4.88 4.23
C ALA A 245 15.39 -3.75 5.14
N LYS A 246 16.59 -3.24 4.89
CA LYS A 246 17.13 -2.08 5.60
C LYS A 246 16.12 -0.93 5.58
N LEU A 247 15.94 -0.28 6.74
CA LEU A 247 15.14 0.93 6.81
C LEU A 247 15.74 1.97 5.84
N PRO A 248 14.92 2.69 5.07
CA PRO A 248 15.40 3.71 4.15
C PRO A 248 16.20 4.74 4.96
N LEU A 249 17.51 4.81 4.69
CA LEU A 249 18.41 5.75 5.34
C LEU A 249 17.89 7.17 5.12
N THR A 250 17.83 7.96 6.20
CA THR A 250 17.87 9.42 6.11
C THR A 250 19.20 9.79 5.47
N VAL A 251 19.17 10.14 4.19
CA VAL A 251 20.25 10.93 3.58
C VAL A 251 19.91 12.40 3.79
#